data_AF-A0A519KUZ8-F1
#
_entry.id   AF-A0A519KUZ8-F1
#
_cell.length_a   1.000
_cell.length_b   1.000
_cell.length_c   1.000
_cell.angle_alpha   90.00
_cell.angle_beta   90.00
_cell.angle_gamma   90.00
#
_symmetry.space_group_name_H-M   'P 1'
#
loop_
_entity.id
_entity.type
_entity.pdbx_description
1 polymer ?
#
loop_
_entity_poly.entity_id
_entity_poly.type
_entity_poly.pdbx_seq_one_letter_code
_entity_poly.pdbx_strand_id
1 'polypeptide(L)'
;MRSAAVIMGLALLAPLCAPLAASAQSTPSDVRDLVGARGGSGEAELVRRGYVNAGGQTGDDRVWTYWWNAQRGVCLSVVTMNGRYDSIITTPAPDCRGRPTTLPGPVGGPVPDGRPTT
;
A
#
# COMPACT_ATOMS: atom_id res chain seq x y z
N MET A 1 -23.83 67.79 5.49
CA MET A 1 -23.40 66.95 6.62
C MET A 1 -24.54 66.03 7.01
N ARG A 2 -24.42 64.70 6.76
CA ARG A 2 -25.02 63.55 7.49
C ARG A 2 -25.21 62.33 6.58
N SER A 3 -24.38 61.30 6.83
CA SER A 3 -24.70 59.85 6.78
C SER A 3 -25.00 59.22 5.40
N ALA A 4 -24.65 57.97 5.09
CA ALA A 4 -24.32 56.83 5.95
C ALA A 4 -23.30 55.90 5.27
N ALA A 5 -22.33 55.42 6.07
CA ALA A 5 -21.59 54.22 5.75
C ALA A 5 -22.51 53.02 5.93
N VAL A 6 -22.61 52.16 4.91
CA VAL A 6 -23.18 50.82 5.07
C VAL A 6 -22.05 49.84 4.81
N ILE A 7 -21.39 49.47 5.91
CA ILE A 7 -20.46 48.35 5.97
C ILE A 7 -21.34 47.10 6.06
N MET A 8 -21.64 46.46 4.93
CA MET A 8 -22.31 45.16 4.93
C MET A 8 -21.27 44.10 4.57
N GLY A 9 -20.60 43.59 5.61
CA GLY A 9 -19.66 42.48 5.49
C GLY A 9 -20.36 41.21 5.04
N LEU A 10 -20.01 40.72 3.84
CA LEU A 10 -20.39 39.40 3.38
C LEU A 10 -19.32 38.42 3.87
N ALA A 11 -19.63 37.66 4.91
CA ALA A 11 -18.78 36.59 5.41
C ALA A 11 -18.63 35.50 4.34
N LEU A 12 -17.48 35.49 3.66
CA LEU A 12 -17.06 34.41 2.77
C LEU A 12 -16.75 33.16 3.62
N LEU A 13 -17.72 32.25 3.72
CA LEU A 13 -17.49 30.87 4.16
C LEU A 13 -16.63 30.16 3.10
N ALA A 14 -15.30 30.23 3.26
CA ALA A 14 -14.37 29.44 2.45
C ALA A 14 -14.43 27.96 2.90
N PRO A 15 -14.67 26.99 1.99
CA PRO A 15 -14.63 25.58 2.35
C PRO A 15 -13.16 25.18 2.58
N LEU A 16 -12.85 24.73 3.79
CA LEU A 16 -11.59 24.06 4.13
C LEU A 16 -11.57 22.67 3.47
N CYS A 17 -11.42 22.63 2.14
CA CYS A 17 -10.92 21.44 1.45
C CYS A 17 -9.43 21.33 1.75
N ALA A 18 -9.09 20.76 2.92
CA ALA A 18 -7.73 20.33 3.17
C ALA A 18 -7.45 19.12 2.24
N PRO A 19 -6.40 19.18 1.39
CA PRO A 19 -6.00 18.00 0.63
C PRO A 19 -5.51 16.95 1.63
N LEU A 20 -6.18 15.80 1.68
CA LEU A 20 -5.64 14.61 2.33
C LEU A 20 -4.35 14.28 1.59
N ALA A 21 -3.21 14.53 2.23
CA ALA A 21 -1.92 14.16 1.70
C ALA A 21 -1.89 12.63 1.56
N ALA A 22 -2.01 12.15 0.33
CA ALA A 22 -1.76 10.75 0.01
C ALA A 22 -0.28 10.46 0.28
N SER A 23 0.00 9.77 1.38
CA SER A 23 1.36 9.33 1.70
C SER A 23 1.79 8.27 0.68
N ALA A 24 2.74 8.62 -0.18
CA ALA A 24 3.38 7.67 -1.08
C ALA A 24 4.06 6.56 -0.25
N GLN A 25 3.57 5.33 -0.37
CA GLN A 25 4.23 4.17 0.24
C GLN A 25 5.61 4.01 -0.40
N SER A 26 6.64 4.42 0.32
CA SER A 26 8.01 4.46 -0.16
C SER A 26 8.68 3.11 0.05
N THR A 27 9.47 2.64 -0.92
CA THR A 27 10.28 1.43 -0.76
C THR A 27 11.36 1.65 0.31
N PRO A 28 11.45 0.79 1.35
CA PRO A 28 12.51 0.89 2.35
C PRO A 28 13.89 0.81 1.74
N SER A 29 14.81 1.62 2.25
CA SER A 29 16.17 1.73 1.71
C SER A 29 16.94 0.40 1.70
N ASP A 30 16.65 -0.48 2.67
CA ASP A 30 17.30 -1.78 2.82
C ASP A 30 16.85 -2.84 1.82
N VAL A 31 15.83 -2.57 1.00
CA VAL A 31 15.33 -3.48 -0.06
C VAL A 31 15.15 -2.78 -1.40
N ARG A 32 15.53 -1.50 -1.50
CA ARG A 32 15.31 -0.69 -2.70
C ARG A 32 16.11 -1.20 -3.91
N ASP A 33 17.23 -1.84 -3.66
CA ASP A 33 18.06 -2.51 -4.67
C ASP A 33 17.44 -3.79 -5.24
N LEU A 34 16.42 -4.35 -4.58
CA LEU A 34 15.73 -5.56 -5.04
C LEU A 34 14.61 -5.27 -6.04
N VAL A 35 14.24 -4.00 -6.25
CA VAL A 35 13.29 -3.62 -7.30
C VAL A 35 13.91 -3.93 -8.67
N GLY A 36 13.18 -4.69 -9.49
CA GLY A 36 13.64 -5.20 -10.79
C GLY A 36 14.41 -6.53 -10.73
N ALA A 37 14.77 -7.01 -9.54
CA ALA A 37 15.43 -8.30 -9.36
C ALA A 37 14.52 -9.44 -9.87
N ARG A 38 15.13 -10.54 -10.35
CA ARG A 38 14.35 -11.75 -10.63
C ARG A 38 13.79 -12.29 -9.32
N GLY A 39 12.56 -12.80 -9.34
CA GLY A 39 11.86 -13.30 -8.15
C GLY A 39 12.75 -14.17 -7.27
N GLY A 40 13.29 -15.27 -7.82
CA GLY A 40 14.15 -16.17 -7.03
C GLY A 40 15.41 -15.53 -6.43
N SER A 41 16.07 -14.61 -7.13
CA SER A 41 17.21 -13.88 -6.57
C SER A 41 16.79 -12.87 -5.49
N GLY A 42 15.66 -12.18 -5.70
CA GLY A 42 15.10 -11.25 -4.74
C GLY A 42 14.64 -11.95 -3.46
N GLU A 43 14.04 -13.13 -3.58
CA GLU A 43 13.62 -13.96 -2.45
C GLU A 43 14.82 -14.42 -1.62
N ALA A 44 15.88 -14.90 -2.29
CA ALA A 44 17.12 -15.27 -1.62
C ALA A 44 17.73 -14.11 -0.84
N GLU A 45 17.73 -12.90 -1.41
CA GLU A 45 18.20 -11.68 -0.75
C GLU A 45 17.32 -11.26 0.43
N LEU A 46 16.00 -11.33 0.30
CA LEU A 46 15.06 -11.06 1.40
C LEU A 46 15.32 -12.00 2.58
N VAL A 47 15.48 -13.30 2.31
CA VAL A 47 15.83 -14.30 3.34
C VAL A 47 17.18 -13.98 4.00
N ARG A 48 18.21 -13.65 3.22
CA ARG A 48 19.53 -13.23 3.74
C ARG A 48 19.44 -12.00 4.64
N ARG A 49 18.49 -11.09 4.36
CA ARG A 49 18.21 -9.88 5.14
C ARG A 49 17.27 -10.11 6.33
N GLY A 50 16.93 -11.36 6.63
CA GLY A 50 16.12 -11.74 7.79
C GLY A 50 14.62 -11.55 7.61
N TYR A 51 14.14 -11.43 6.37
CA TYR A 51 12.72 -11.50 6.07
C TYR A 51 12.26 -12.95 5.91
N VAL A 52 11.04 -13.22 6.35
CA VAL A 52 10.38 -14.53 6.24
C VAL A 52 9.10 -14.38 5.42
N ASN A 53 8.85 -15.33 4.52
CA ASN A 53 7.63 -15.34 3.71
C ASN A 53 6.40 -15.50 4.61
N ALA A 54 5.46 -14.57 4.50
CA ALA A 54 4.21 -14.52 5.28
C ALA A 54 2.98 -14.93 4.45
N GLY A 55 3.19 -15.55 3.30
CA GLY A 55 2.15 -15.90 2.33
C GLY A 55 1.94 -14.82 1.28
N GLY A 56 0.88 -14.98 0.49
CA GLY A 56 0.64 -14.12 -0.66
C GLY A 56 -0.66 -14.42 -1.37
N GLN A 57 -0.91 -13.66 -2.43
CA GLN A 57 -2.03 -13.84 -3.33
C GLN A 57 -1.55 -13.76 -4.77
N THR A 58 -2.16 -14.58 -5.63
CA THR A 58 -1.93 -14.53 -7.08
C THR A 58 -3.14 -13.87 -7.71
N GLY A 59 -2.90 -12.84 -8.53
CA GLY A 59 -3.89 -12.30 -9.46
C GLY A 59 -3.56 -12.72 -10.89
N ASP A 60 -4.30 -12.17 -11.85
CA ASP A 60 -4.20 -12.58 -13.26
C ASP A 60 -2.85 -12.16 -13.90
N ASP A 61 -2.34 -10.98 -13.59
CA ASP A 61 -1.13 -10.40 -14.19
C ASP A 61 0.05 -10.24 -13.21
N ARG A 62 -0.17 -10.52 -11.93
CA ARG A 62 0.80 -10.26 -10.87
C ARG A 62 0.62 -11.15 -9.65
N VAL A 63 1.70 -11.29 -8.89
CA VAL A 63 1.73 -12.01 -7.62
C VAL A 63 2.12 -11.05 -6.51
N TRP A 64 1.36 -11.06 -5.42
CA TRP A 64 1.71 -10.36 -4.18
C TRP A 64 2.25 -11.35 -3.17
N THR A 65 3.42 -11.06 -2.63
CA THR A 65 4.02 -11.84 -1.56
C THR A 65 4.33 -10.95 -0.38
N TYR A 66 3.91 -11.36 0.80
CA TYR A 66 4.17 -10.64 2.04
C TYR A 66 5.42 -11.19 2.72
N TRP A 67 6.22 -10.29 3.28
CA TRP A 67 7.48 -10.63 3.92
C TRP A 67 7.62 -9.95 5.28
N TRP A 68 7.82 -10.75 6.32
CA TRP A 68 7.92 -10.29 7.69
C TRP A 68 9.36 -10.28 8.18
N ASN A 69 9.81 -9.16 8.72
CA ASN A 69 11.04 -9.08 9.50
C ASN A 69 10.69 -8.89 10.98
N ALA A 70 10.84 -9.97 11.77
CA ALA A 70 10.48 -9.97 13.19
C ALA A 70 11.35 -9.03 14.03
N GLN A 71 12.63 -8.92 13.72
CA GLN A 71 13.58 -8.07 14.44
C GLN A 71 13.23 -6.59 14.30
N ARG A 72 12.73 -6.19 13.13
CA ARG A 72 12.39 -4.79 12.81
C ARG A 72 10.90 -4.47 12.98
N GLY A 73 10.06 -5.49 13.12
CA GLY A 73 8.61 -5.31 13.13
C GLY A 73 8.04 -4.83 11.80
N VAL A 74 8.72 -5.10 10.68
CA VAL A 74 8.36 -4.58 9.34
C VAL A 74 7.69 -5.68 8.52
N CYS A 75 6.53 -5.35 7.92
CA CYS A 75 5.87 -6.15 6.90
C CYS A 75 6.04 -5.48 5.54
N LEU A 76 6.53 -6.24 4.55
CA LEU A 76 6.60 -5.80 3.16
C LEU A 76 5.52 -6.47 2.34
N SER A 77 5.02 -5.76 1.32
CA SER A 77 4.30 -6.33 0.18
C SER A 77 5.21 -6.22 -1.04
N VAL A 78 5.46 -7.35 -1.68
CA VAL A 78 6.28 -7.47 -2.90
C VAL A 78 5.37 -7.85 -4.06
N VAL A 79 5.28 -6.98 -5.06
CA VAL A 79 4.58 -7.27 -6.31
C VAL A 79 5.57 -7.87 -7.29
N THR A 80 5.25 -9.05 -7.84
CA THR A 80 6.03 -9.70 -8.87
C THR A 80 5.23 -9.70 -10.18
N MET A 81 5.83 -9.17 -11.24
CA MET A 81 5.30 -9.17 -12.60
C MET A 81 6.39 -9.68 -13.55
N ASN A 82 6.02 -10.51 -14.52
CA ASN A 82 6.96 -11.07 -15.50
C ASN A 82 8.21 -11.73 -14.85
N GLY A 83 8.00 -12.38 -13.70
CA GLY A 83 9.07 -13.04 -12.92
C GLY A 83 10.07 -12.09 -12.25
N ARG A 84 9.75 -10.80 -12.13
CA ARG A 84 10.58 -9.78 -11.50
C ARG A 84 9.82 -8.98 -10.46
N TYR A 85 10.53 -8.50 -9.45
CA TYR A 85 9.95 -7.59 -8.47
C TYR A 85 9.64 -6.26 -9.14
N ASP A 86 8.36 -5.98 -9.31
CA ASP A 86 7.84 -4.74 -9.86
C ASP A 86 7.88 -3.62 -8.81
N SER A 87 7.43 -3.94 -7.59
CA SER A 87 7.47 -3.01 -6.46
C SER A 87 7.63 -3.72 -5.12
N ILE A 88 8.20 -3.00 -4.16
CA ILE A 88 8.36 -3.42 -2.77
C ILE A 88 7.95 -2.23 -1.89
N ILE A 89 6.96 -2.42 -1.03
CA ILE A 89 6.43 -1.37 -0.15
C ILE A 89 6.25 -1.91 1.26
N THR A 90 6.27 -1.03 2.26
CA THR A 90 5.83 -1.39 3.62
C THR A 90 4.32 -1.38 3.71
N THR A 91 3.80 -2.33 4.46
CA THR A 91 2.38 -2.46 4.75
C THR A 91 2.18 -2.64 6.27
N PRO A 92 0.98 -2.42 6.82
CA PRO A 92 0.72 -2.66 8.24
C PRO A 92 1.16 -4.05 8.68
N ALA A 93 1.77 -4.15 9.86
CA ALA A 93 2.22 -5.43 10.43
C ALA A 93 1.15 -6.54 10.49
N PRO A 94 -0.16 -6.24 10.69
CA PRO A 94 -1.20 -7.26 10.65
C PRO A 94 -1.31 -8.04 9.33
N ASP A 95 -0.93 -7.45 8.19
CA ASP A 95 -1.03 -8.11 6.88
C ASP A 95 -0.13 -9.34 6.77
N CYS A 96 0.99 -9.34 7.51
CA CYS A 96 1.89 -10.49 7.65
C CYS A 96 1.43 -11.50 8.72
N ARG A 97 0.37 -11.21 9.50
CA ARG A 97 -0.07 -12.00 10.68
C ARG A 97 -1.46 -12.62 10.53
N GLY A 98 -2.28 -12.18 9.58
CA GLY A 98 -3.60 -12.72 9.34
C GLY A 98 -4.05 -12.41 7.93
N ARG A 99 -4.52 -13.46 7.24
CA ARG A 99 -5.13 -13.53 5.89
C ARG A 99 -5.09 -12.20 5.13
N PRO A 100 -4.47 -12.11 3.93
CA PRO A 100 -4.46 -10.90 3.11
C PRO A 100 -5.90 -10.39 2.95
N THR A 101 -6.29 -9.47 3.80
CA THR A 101 -7.64 -8.94 3.83
C THR A 101 -7.53 -7.69 3.01
N THR A 102 -7.88 -7.86 1.74
CA THR A 102 -8.09 -6.77 0.80
C THR A 102 -6.84 -5.92 0.63
N LEU A 103 -6.02 -6.33 -0.33
CA LEU A 103 -5.14 -5.41 -1.04
C LEU A 103 -5.81 -4.03 -1.21
N PRO A 104 -5.07 -2.90 -1.12
CA PRO A 104 -5.53 -1.65 -1.71
C PRO A 104 -5.56 -1.85 -3.24
N GLY A 105 -6.55 -2.59 -3.72
CA GLY A 105 -6.97 -2.60 -5.10
C GLY A 105 -7.61 -1.25 -5.43
N PRO A 106 -7.63 -0.85 -6.70
CA PRO A 106 -8.36 0.33 -7.12
C PRO A 106 -9.80 0.25 -6.60
N VAL A 107 -10.28 1.35 -6.03
CA VAL A 107 -11.65 1.47 -5.49
C VAL A 107 -12.63 1.26 -6.65
N GLY A 108 -13.22 0.08 -6.76
CA GLY A 108 -14.24 -0.18 -7.78
C GLY A 108 -14.31 -1.63 -8.24
N GLY A 109 -14.92 -2.49 -7.42
CA GLY A 109 -15.33 -3.82 -7.87
C GLY A 109 -16.02 -4.59 -6.75
N PRO A 110 -17.20 -5.20 -6.98
CA PRO A 110 -17.79 -6.15 -6.03
C PRO A 110 -16.82 -7.32 -5.84
N VAL A 111 -16.41 -7.57 -4.60
CA VAL A 111 -15.69 -8.78 -4.21
C VAL A 111 -16.65 -9.95 -4.38
N PRO A 112 -16.38 -10.96 -5.22
CA PRO A 112 -17.20 -12.17 -5.24
C PRO A 112 -16.99 -12.92 -3.93
N ASP A 113 -18.03 -12.98 -3.10
CA ASP A 113 -18.05 -13.85 -1.93
C ASP A 113 -17.94 -15.30 -2.42
N GLY A 114 -16.81 -15.94 -2.10
CA GLY A 114 -16.50 -17.33 -2.44
C GLY A 114 -17.38 -18.34 -1.71
N ARG A 115 -18.70 -18.30 -1.90
CA ARG A 115 -19.57 -19.42 -1.54
C ARG A 115 -19.39 -20.55 -2.55
N PRO A 116 -19.19 -21.79 -2.09
CA PRO A 116 -19.37 -22.95 -2.96
C PRO A 116 -20.86 -23.08 -3.28
N THR A 117 -21.22 -23.02 -4.57
CA THR A 117 -22.54 -23.47 -5.04
C THR A 117 -22.56 -24.99 -5.02
N THR A 118 -23.50 -25.55 -4.26
CA THR A 118 -23.85 -26.97 -4.21
C THR A 118 -24.17 -27.53 -5.59
#